data_AF-A0A0C9SD53-F1
#
_entry.id   AF-A0A0C9SD53-F1
#
_cell.length_a   1.000
_cell.length_b   1.000
_cell.length_c   1.000
_cell.angle_alpha   90.00
_cell.angle_beta   90.00
_cell.angle_gamma   90.00
#
_symmetry.space_group_name_H-M   'P 1'
#
loop_
_entity.id
_entity.type
_entity.pdbx_description
1 polymer ?
#
loop_
_entity_poly.entity_id
_entity_poly.type
_entity_poly.pdbx_seq_one_letter_code
_entity_poly.pdbx_strand_id
1 'polypeptide(L)'
;VDGQKCVMRGICDMDGTRAPCVYDGEPKVIESPSARATLEGVCGDVLGNLSEPLCCDANQAEDFAENLESAKAIGLDNCAACSVNFRTLMCQMLCSPRQAEFMQLLTSEVNEDKERHVATMSYYVTPKFVKGMCDSCKDSRSKIPSISLFNFMCGRWGSECTSERWLGFLGATPADGGLSPMSVKHVLSDKDHSTPDGGVYKPLSLEP
;
A
#
# COMPACT_ATOMS: atom_id res chain seq x y z
N VAL A 1 20.51 2.39 14.10
CA VAL A 1 19.55 2.42 12.98
C VAL A 1 20.39 2.45 11.72
N ASP A 2 20.85 1.29 11.25
CA ASP A 2 21.61 1.20 10.00
C ASP A 2 20.69 0.52 8.98
N GLY A 3 20.39 1.21 7.87
CA GLY A 3 19.65 0.65 6.73
C GLY A 3 18.13 0.87 6.69
N GLN A 4 17.51 1.52 7.68
CA GLN A 4 16.09 1.93 7.60
C GLN A 4 15.95 3.25 6.85
N LYS A 5 15.11 3.28 5.82
CA LYS A 5 14.92 4.45 4.96
C LYS A 5 13.53 4.44 4.32
N CYS A 6 12.92 5.61 4.27
CA CYS A 6 11.62 5.82 3.66
C CYS A 6 11.72 6.17 2.16
N VAL A 7 10.59 6.08 1.47
CA VAL A 7 10.41 6.59 0.10
C VAL A 7 9.36 7.70 0.07
N MET A 8 8.38 7.61 0.96
CA MET A 8 7.32 8.59 1.12
C MET A 8 6.99 8.75 2.60
N ARG A 9 6.46 9.93 2.97
CA ARG A 9 5.95 10.22 4.31
C ARG A 9 5.19 11.55 4.30
N GLY A 10 4.04 11.59 4.96
CA GLY A 10 3.12 12.72 4.95
C GLY A 10 2.16 12.71 3.77
N ILE A 11 1.17 13.59 3.83
CA ILE A 11 0.19 13.84 2.76
C ILE A 11 0.45 15.23 2.18
N CYS A 12 0.57 15.28 0.86
CA CYS A 12 0.67 16.48 0.04
C CYS A 12 -0.63 16.63 -0.76
N ASP A 13 -1.06 17.87 -0.99
CA ASP A 13 -2.20 18.16 -1.87
C ASP A 13 -1.68 18.57 -3.26
N MET A 14 -2.21 17.90 -4.29
CA MET A 14 -1.98 18.24 -5.69
C MET A 14 -3.33 18.53 -6.35
N ASP A 15 -3.67 19.81 -6.46
CA ASP A 15 -4.91 20.29 -7.09
C ASP A 15 -6.17 19.56 -6.58
N GLY A 16 -6.24 19.34 -5.26
CA GLY A 16 -7.33 18.61 -4.59
C GLY A 16 -7.16 17.08 -4.54
N THR A 17 -6.05 16.55 -5.06
CA THR A 17 -5.67 15.14 -4.89
C THR A 17 -4.72 14.99 -3.71
N ARG A 18 -5.17 14.30 -2.65
CA ARG A 18 -4.33 13.96 -1.49
C ARG A 18 -3.47 12.75 -1.83
N ALA A 19 -2.16 12.95 -1.96
CA ALA A 19 -1.19 11.90 -2.27
C ALA A 19 0.00 11.92 -1.30
N PRO A 20 0.74 10.82 -1.14
CA PRO A 20 1.93 10.82 -0.30
C PRO A 20 3.00 11.81 -0.79
N CYS A 21 3.63 12.51 0.14
CA CYS A 21 4.80 13.33 -0.15
C CYS A 21 6.05 12.45 -0.37
N VAL A 22 6.94 12.88 -1.28
CA VAL A 22 8.27 12.29 -1.42
C VAL A 22 9.07 12.54 -0.15
N TYR A 23 9.60 11.48 0.44
CA TYR A 23 10.44 11.57 1.63
C TYR A 23 11.45 10.43 1.66
N ASP A 24 12.73 10.77 1.48
CA ASP A 24 13.84 9.82 1.45
C ASP A 24 14.66 9.82 2.75
N GLY A 25 14.10 10.34 3.84
CA GLY A 25 14.75 10.38 5.14
C GLY A 25 14.56 9.13 5.98
N GLU A 26 15.01 9.22 7.23
CA GLU A 26 14.82 8.18 8.24
C GLU A 26 13.36 8.09 8.68
N PRO A 27 12.86 6.91 9.06
CA PRO A 27 11.54 6.77 9.68
C PRO A 27 11.43 7.60 10.96
N LYS A 28 10.22 8.00 11.33
CA LYS A 28 9.93 8.86 12.49
C LYS A 28 8.80 8.28 13.34
N VAL A 29 8.85 8.55 14.65
CA VAL A 29 7.77 8.17 15.56
C VAL A 29 6.51 8.98 15.24
N ILE A 30 5.35 8.34 15.36
CA ILE A 30 4.06 9.04 15.31
C ILE A 30 3.77 9.58 16.72
N GLU A 31 3.96 10.89 16.90
CA GLU A 31 3.82 11.54 18.21
C GLU A 31 2.39 11.46 18.77
N SER A 32 1.39 11.58 17.89
CA SER A 32 -0.03 11.56 18.25
C SER A 32 -0.44 10.19 18.82
N PRO A 33 -0.86 10.11 20.11
CA PRO A 33 -1.31 8.84 20.69
C PRO A 33 -2.59 8.32 20.05
N SER A 34 -3.50 9.20 19.63
CA SER A 34 -4.73 8.79 18.95
C SER A 34 -4.43 8.19 17.58
N ALA A 35 -3.54 8.81 16.80
CA ALA A 35 -3.15 8.28 15.50
C ALA A 35 -2.42 6.94 15.63
N ARG A 36 -1.57 6.78 16.65
CA ARG A 36 -0.97 5.46 16.97
C ARG A 36 -2.01 4.42 17.32
N ALA A 37 -3.03 4.76 18.11
CA ALA A 37 -4.10 3.83 18.44
C ALA A 37 -4.93 3.44 17.21
N THR A 38 -5.22 4.40 16.32
CA THR A 38 -5.86 4.13 15.02
C THR A 38 -5.01 3.17 14.20
N LEU A 39 -3.71 3.44 14.06
CA LEU A 39 -2.79 2.58 13.32
C LEU A 39 -2.62 1.22 14.00
N GLU A 40 -2.68 1.12 15.33
CA GLU A 40 -2.61 -0.15 16.06
C GLU A 40 -3.77 -1.06 15.69
N GLY A 41 -5.00 -0.52 15.66
CA GLY A 41 -6.18 -1.26 15.23
C GLY A 41 -6.13 -1.72 13.76
N VAL A 42 -5.26 -1.11 12.96
CA VAL A 42 -5.15 -1.35 11.51
C VAL A 42 -3.86 -2.06 11.11
N CYS A 43 -2.77 -2.00 11.86
CA CYS A 43 -1.46 -2.52 11.46
C CYS A 43 -0.66 -3.13 12.62
N GLY A 44 -1.18 -3.15 13.86
CA GLY A 44 -0.41 -3.55 15.04
C GLY A 44 0.19 -4.95 14.95
N ASP A 45 -0.59 -5.94 14.51
CA ASP A 45 -0.14 -7.32 14.29
C ASP A 45 0.74 -7.50 13.04
N VAL A 46 0.81 -6.50 12.15
CA VAL A 46 1.66 -6.52 10.94
C VAL A 46 3.01 -5.86 11.18
N LEU A 47 3.02 -4.71 11.84
CA LEU A 47 4.21 -3.87 12.02
C LEU A 47 4.85 -4.05 13.41
N GLY A 48 4.15 -4.70 14.36
CA GLY A 48 4.63 -4.91 15.71
C GLY A 48 4.56 -3.62 16.53
N ASN A 49 5.67 -3.22 17.15
CA ASN A 49 5.71 -2.07 18.06
C ASN A 49 5.56 -0.73 17.31
N LEU A 50 4.35 -0.16 17.31
CA LEU A 50 4.06 1.14 16.69
C LEU A 50 4.59 2.37 17.46
N SER A 51 5.32 2.15 18.56
CA SER A 51 6.12 3.22 19.19
C SER A 51 7.51 3.35 18.58
N GLU A 52 7.92 2.42 17.72
CA GLU A 52 9.14 2.54 16.91
C GLU A 52 8.94 3.53 15.75
N PRO A 53 10.04 4.05 15.16
CA PRO A 53 9.96 4.90 13.98
C PRO A 53 9.30 4.19 12.77
N LEU A 54 8.41 4.91 12.07
CA LEU A 54 7.69 4.44 10.88
C LEU A 54 7.84 5.43 9.70
N CYS A 55 7.57 4.96 8.48
CA CYS A 55 7.56 5.80 7.29
C CYS A 55 6.21 6.44 6.97
N CYS A 56 5.22 6.29 7.85
CA CYS A 56 3.98 7.06 7.77
C CYS A 56 3.88 8.11 8.88
N ASP A 57 2.95 9.04 8.71
CA ASP A 57 2.57 10.00 9.74
C ASP A 57 1.12 9.83 10.19
N ALA A 58 0.67 10.71 11.09
CA ALA A 58 -0.68 10.64 11.62
C ALA A 58 -1.75 10.78 10.53
N ASN A 59 -1.57 11.70 9.58
CA ASN A 59 -2.52 11.94 8.50
C ASN A 59 -2.60 10.73 7.56
N GLN A 60 -1.47 10.12 7.20
CA GLN A 60 -1.46 8.90 6.39
C GLN A 60 -2.10 7.71 7.12
N ALA A 61 -1.91 7.60 8.43
CA ALA A 61 -2.53 6.54 9.22
C ALA A 61 -4.06 6.70 9.28
N GLU A 62 -4.55 7.93 9.44
CA GLU A 62 -5.97 8.27 9.43
C GLU A 62 -6.59 8.01 8.05
N ASP A 63 -6.01 8.56 6.97
CA ASP A 63 -6.47 8.34 5.59
C ASP A 63 -6.48 6.84 5.25
N PHE A 64 -5.49 6.06 5.71
CA PHE A 64 -5.47 4.62 5.46
C PHE A 64 -6.57 3.89 6.24
N ALA A 65 -6.82 4.26 7.50
CA ALA A 65 -7.87 3.66 8.29
C ALA A 65 -9.25 3.88 7.64
N GLU A 66 -9.54 5.08 7.14
CA GLU A 66 -10.79 5.40 6.44
C GLU A 66 -10.95 4.59 5.13
N ASN A 67 -9.87 4.47 4.35
CA ASN A 67 -9.85 3.67 3.14
C ASN A 67 -10.08 2.17 3.44
N LEU A 68 -9.49 1.66 4.52
CA LEU A 68 -9.68 0.29 4.94
C LEU A 68 -11.10 0.03 5.44
N GLU A 69 -11.71 0.96 6.18
CA GLU A 69 -13.12 0.87 6.58
C GLU A 69 -14.05 0.83 5.36
N SER A 70 -13.74 1.59 4.31
CA SER A 70 -14.47 1.52 3.04
C SER A 70 -14.34 0.13 2.38
N ALA A 71 -13.15 -0.47 2.43
CA ALA A 71 -12.93 -1.84 1.94
C ALA A 71 -13.66 -2.89 2.80
N LYS A 72 -13.74 -2.70 4.13
CA LYS A 72 -14.55 -3.57 5.01
C LYS A 72 -16.05 -3.41 4.73
N ALA A 73 -16.52 -2.20 4.44
CA ALA A 73 -17.92 -1.95 4.10
C ALA A 73 -18.37 -2.72 2.84
N ILE A 74 -17.47 -3.04 1.91
CA ILE A 74 -17.77 -3.88 0.74
C ILE A 74 -17.55 -5.39 0.97
N GLY A 75 -17.00 -5.79 2.12
CA GLY A 75 -16.90 -7.19 2.54
C GLY A 75 -15.48 -7.74 2.70
N LEU A 76 -14.44 -6.90 2.77
CA LEU A 76 -13.07 -7.35 3.06
C LEU A 76 -12.98 -8.12 4.39
N ASP A 77 -13.80 -7.74 5.37
CA ASP A 77 -13.91 -8.34 6.70
C ASP A 77 -14.66 -9.69 6.73
N ASN A 78 -15.35 -10.07 5.64
CA ASN A 78 -16.05 -11.36 5.56
C ASN A 78 -15.09 -12.56 5.51
N CYS A 79 -13.81 -12.34 5.21
CA CYS A 79 -12.75 -13.35 5.23
C CYS A 79 -11.53 -12.81 5.99
N ALA A 80 -11.25 -13.40 7.16
CA ALA A 80 -10.16 -12.96 8.03
C ALA A 80 -8.79 -13.05 7.33
N ALA A 81 -8.50 -14.14 6.61
CA ALA A 81 -7.24 -14.32 5.90
C ALA A 81 -7.05 -13.27 4.78
N CYS A 82 -8.11 -13.01 3.99
CA CYS A 82 -8.09 -11.97 2.96
C CYS A 82 -7.82 -10.58 3.57
N SER A 83 -8.53 -10.24 4.64
CA SER A 83 -8.34 -8.97 5.35
C SER A 83 -6.92 -8.81 5.88
N VAL A 84 -6.37 -9.83 6.55
CA VAL A 84 -4.99 -9.81 7.08
C VAL A 84 -3.98 -9.66 5.94
N ASN A 85 -4.09 -10.43 4.87
CA ASN A 85 -3.12 -10.39 3.77
C ASN A 85 -3.16 -9.07 2.99
N PHE A 86 -4.36 -8.57 2.67
CA PHE A 86 -4.54 -7.26 2.04
C PHE A 86 -3.94 -6.14 2.89
N ARG A 87 -4.28 -6.13 4.18
CA ARG A 87 -3.79 -5.14 5.13
C ARG A 87 -2.28 -5.25 5.33
N THR A 88 -1.73 -6.46 5.30
CA THR A 88 -0.27 -6.68 5.37
C THR A 88 0.44 -6.01 4.19
N LEU A 89 -0.05 -6.21 2.96
CA LEU A 89 0.50 -5.57 1.76
C LEU A 89 0.50 -4.03 1.90
N MET A 90 -0.62 -3.47 2.36
CA MET A 90 -0.83 -2.03 2.45
C MET A 90 -0.07 -1.39 3.62
N CYS A 91 -0.08 -2.00 4.82
CA CYS A 91 0.68 -1.51 5.98
C CYS A 91 2.19 -1.48 5.70
N GLN A 92 2.73 -2.49 5.00
CA GLN A 92 4.14 -2.50 4.62
C GLN A 92 4.47 -1.40 3.61
N MET A 93 3.62 -1.20 2.60
CA MET A 93 3.78 -0.10 1.66
C MET A 93 3.76 1.27 2.36
N LEU A 94 2.78 1.48 3.24
CA LEU A 94 2.49 2.81 3.79
C LEU A 94 3.41 3.18 4.95
N CYS A 95 3.72 2.24 5.84
CA CYS A 95 4.30 2.56 7.15
C CYS A 95 5.62 1.86 7.46
N SER A 96 6.03 0.84 6.69
CA SER A 96 7.25 0.08 7.01
C SER A 96 8.47 1.00 7.14
N PRO A 97 9.31 0.85 8.18
CA PRO A 97 10.54 1.66 8.31
C PRO A 97 11.60 1.34 7.24
N ARG A 98 11.34 0.35 6.38
CA ARG A 98 12.25 -0.18 5.36
C ARG A 98 11.69 -0.04 3.94
N GLN A 99 10.78 0.92 3.69
CA GLN A 99 10.19 1.15 2.36
C GLN A 99 11.23 1.14 1.24
N ALA A 100 12.38 1.79 1.42
CA ALA A 100 13.40 1.92 0.39
C ALA A 100 14.04 0.59 -0.05
N GLU A 101 13.82 -0.51 0.69
CA GLU A 101 14.27 -1.83 0.27
C GLU A 101 13.38 -2.43 -0.81
N PHE A 102 12.08 -2.21 -0.75
CA PHE A 102 11.11 -2.87 -1.63
C PHE A 102 10.24 -1.88 -2.41
N MET A 103 10.52 -0.59 -2.33
CA MET A 103 9.83 0.47 -3.07
C MET A 103 10.83 1.37 -3.77
N GLN A 104 10.50 1.74 -4.99
CA GLN A 104 11.26 2.69 -5.79
C GLN A 104 10.37 3.86 -6.20
N LEU A 105 10.78 5.09 -5.89
CA LEU A 105 10.21 6.28 -6.50
C LEU A 105 10.60 6.32 -7.99
N LEU A 106 9.62 6.36 -8.89
CA LEU A 106 9.86 6.47 -10.33
C LEU A 106 9.70 7.92 -10.81
N THR A 107 8.61 8.57 -10.41
CA THR A 107 8.34 9.97 -10.75
C THR A 107 7.69 10.70 -9.58
N SER A 108 7.98 11.99 -9.50
CA SER A 108 7.34 12.93 -8.58
C SER A 108 6.92 14.15 -9.36
N GLU A 109 5.85 14.82 -8.95
CA GLU A 109 5.55 16.16 -9.46
C GLU A 109 5.62 17.16 -8.30
N VAL A 110 5.45 18.44 -8.61
CA VAL A 110 5.65 19.53 -7.65
C VAL A 110 4.44 20.46 -7.71
N ASN A 111 3.83 20.75 -6.56
CA ASN A 111 2.71 21.67 -6.47
C ASN A 111 3.17 23.15 -6.39
N GLU A 112 2.22 24.09 -6.35
CA GLU A 112 2.51 25.53 -6.26
C GLU A 112 3.29 25.90 -4.99
N ASP A 113 3.06 25.16 -3.90
CA ASP A 113 3.74 25.31 -2.61
C ASP A 113 5.15 24.69 -2.58
N LYS A 114 5.62 24.17 -3.72
CA LYS A 114 6.93 23.50 -3.91
C LYS A 114 7.08 22.19 -3.13
N GLU A 115 5.98 21.60 -2.71
CA GLU A 115 5.97 20.25 -2.15
C GLU A 115 6.10 19.23 -3.28
N ARG A 116 6.91 18.19 -3.04
CA ARG A 116 7.09 17.09 -3.99
C ARG A 116 6.17 15.95 -3.59
N HIS A 117 5.24 15.58 -4.45
CA HIS A 117 4.37 14.42 -4.22
C HIS A 117 4.79 13.25 -5.09
N VAL A 118 4.44 12.05 -4.63
CA VAL A 118 4.72 10.82 -5.38
C VAL A 118 3.68 10.66 -6.49
N ALA A 119 4.14 10.66 -7.74
CA ALA A 119 3.27 10.45 -8.90
C ALA A 119 3.27 8.98 -9.33
N THR A 120 4.45 8.35 -9.36
CA THR A 120 4.58 6.93 -9.70
C THR A 120 5.67 6.26 -8.87
N MET A 121 5.40 5.04 -8.41
CA MET A 121 6.36 4.19 -7.73
C MET A 121 6.29 2.74 -8.20
N SER A 122 7.39 1.99 -8.01
CA SER A 122 7.38 0.53 -8.06
C SER A 122 7.28 -0.03 -6.65
N TYR A 123 6.51 -1.10 -6.48
CA TYR A 123 6.43 -1.89 -5.26
C TYR A 123 6.80 -3.34 -5.57
N TYR A 124 7.98 -3.75 -5.12
CA TYR A 124 8.54 -5.08 -5.36
C TYR A 124 8.00 -6.05 -4.31
N VAL A 125 7.31 -7.09 -4.76
CA VAL A 125 6.65 -8.08 -3.89
C VAL A 125 6.83 -9.47 -4.48
N THR A 126 6.93 -10.48 -3.61
CA THR A 126 7.12 -11.86 -4.10
C THR A 126 5.84 -12.42 -4.74
N PRO A 127 5.94 -13.18 -5.85
CA PRO A 127 4.80 -13.86 -6.46
C PRO A 127 4.06 -14.78 -5.49
N LYS A 128 4.80 -15.45 -4.58
CA LYS A 128 4.23 -16.36 -3.58
C LYS A 128 3.27 -15.63 -2.64
N PHE A 129 3.68 -14.49 -2.08
CA PHE A 129 2.84 -13.70 -1.18
C PHE A 129 1.58 -13.20 -1.90
N VAL A 130 1.76 -12.61 -3.09
CA VAL A 130 0.64 -12.09 -3.89
C VAL A 130 -0.35 -13.18 -4.25
N LYS A 131 0.12 -14.36 -4.67
CA LYS A 131 -0.74 -15.49 -4.96
C LYS A 131 -1.55 -15.91 -3.74
N GLY A 132 -0.91 -16.07 -2.57
CA GLY A 132 -1.59 -16.45 -1.34
C GLY A 132 -2.64 -15.42 -0.89
N MET A 133 -2.31 -14.13 -0.99
CA MET A 133 -3.27 -13.04 -0.74
C MET A 133 -4.47 -13.13 -1.69
N CYS A 134 -4.24 -13.27 -3.01
CA CYS A 134 -5.34 -13.38 -3.99
C CYS A 134 -6.21 -14.61 -3.73
N ASP A 135 -5.59 -15.76 -3.49
CA ASP A 135 -6.29 -17.02 -3.22
C ASP A 135 -7.14 -16.91 -1.94
N SER A 136 -6.66 -16.21 -0.91
CA SER A 136 -7.41 -15.97 0.33
C SER A 136 -8.66 -15.09 0.15
N CYS A 137 -8.70 -14.28 -0.92
CA CYS A 137 -9.80 -13.36 -1.22
C CYS A 137 -10.78 -13.89 -2.28
N LYS A 138 -10.36 -14.85 -3.11
CA LYS A 138 -11.05 -15.26 -4.33
C LYS A 138 -12.50 -15.72 -4.11
N ASP A 139 -12.73 -16.48 -3.03
CA ASP A 139 -14.05 -17.03 -2.69
C ASP A 139 -14.80 -16.17 -1.66
N SER A 140 -14.23 -15.04 -1.25
CA SER A 140 -14.88 -14.12 -0.31
C SER A 140 -16.06 -13.42 -0.98
N ARG A 141 -17.21 -13.41 -0.29
CA ARG A 141 -18.41 -12.72 -0.75
C ARG A 141 -18.31 -11.24 -0.44
N SER A 142 -18.70 -10.39 -1.38
CA SER A 142 -18.92 -8.98 -1.08
C SER A 142 -20.25 -8.80 -0.32
N LYS A 143 -20.50 -7.60 0.20
CA LYS A 143 -21.80 -7.23 0.78
C LYS A 143 -22.88 -6.96 -0.29
N ILE A 144 -22.52 -6.99 -1.58
CA ILE A 144 -23.46 -6.89 -2.70
C ILE A 144 -23.82 -8.30 -3.21
N PRO A 145 -25.12 -8.66 -3.26
CA PRO A 145 -25.54 -9.98 -3.73
C PRO A 145 -25.00 -10.30 -5.13
N SER A 146 -24.53 -11.54 -5.30
CA SER A 146 -24.05 -12.10 -6.57
C SER A 146 -22.74 -11.52 -7.12
N ILE A 147 -22.06 -10.65 -6.38
CA ILE A 147 -20.71 -10.15 -6.74
C ILE A 147 -19.71 -10.66 -5.70
N SER A 148 -18.66 -11.36 -6.12
CA SER A 148 -17.56 -11.72 -5.21
C SER A 148 -16.73 -10.48 -4.86
N LEU A 149 -16.14 -10.46 -3.67
CA LEU A 149 -15.27 -9.35 -3.25
C LEU A 149 -14.12 -9.15 -4.24
N PHE A 150 -13.50 -10.25 -4.66
CA PHE A 150 -12.37 -10.22 -5.60
C PHE A 150 -12.76 -9.56 -6.93
N ASN A 151 -13.93 -9.86 -7.49
CA ASN A 151 -14.39 -9.23 -8.73
C ASN A 151 -14.73 -7.75 -8.51
N PHE A 152 -15.35 -7.41 -7.37
CA PHE A 152 -15.68 -6.03 -7.03
C PHE A 152 -14.40 -5.17 -6.92
N MET A 153 -13.36 -5.72 -6.31
CA MET A 153 -12.07 -5.06 -6.15
C MET A 153 -11.16 -5.18 -7.39
N CYS A 154 -11.66 -5.60 -8.56
CA CYS A 154 -10.85 -5.77 -9.78
C CYS A 154 -11.23 -4.79 -10.91
N GLY A 155 -12.01 -3.76 -10.58
CA GLY A 155 -12.42 -2.72 -11.52
C GLY A 155 -13.04 -3.27 -12.80
N ARG A 156 -12.59 -2.75 -13.95
CA ARG A 156 -13.09 -3.13 -15.28
C ARG A 156 -12.96 -4.61 -15.64
N TRP A 157 -12.11 -5.37 -14.95
CA TRP A 157 -11.87 -6.78 -15.28
C TRP A 157 -12.95 -7.71 -14.73
N GLY A 158 -13.64 -7.30 -13.65
CA GLY A 158 -14.74 -8.06 -13.06
C GLY A 158 -14.41 -9.54 -12.87
N SER A 159 -15.15 -10.42 -13.54
CA SER A 159 -14.98 -11.87 -13.46
C SER A 159 -13.71 -12.42 -14.12
N GLU A 160 -13.04 -11.65 -14.97
CA GLU A 160 -11.76 -12.06 -15.58
C GLU A 160 -10.55 -11.65 -14.71
N CYS A 161 -10.74 -11.48 -13.41
CA CYS A 161 -9.68 -11.02 -12.53
C CYS A 161 -8.55 -12.04 -12.38
N THR A 162 -7.30 -11.58 -12.50
CA THR A 162 -6.08 -12.30 -12.11
C THR A 162 -5.35 -11.53 -11.02
N SER A 163 -4.34 -12.13 -10.39
CA SER A 163 -3.51 -11.45 -9.40
C SER A 163 -2.90 -10.15 -9.92
N GLU A 164 -2.39 -10.15 -11.15
CA GLU A 164 -1.79 -8.98 -11.81
C GLU A 164 -2.84 -7.91 -12.11
N ARG A 165 -4.04 -8.30 -12.57
CA ARG A 165 -5.14 -7.36 -12.84
C ARG A 165 -5.65 -6.73 -11.55
N TRP A 166 -5.72 -7.50 -10.48
CA TRP A 166 -6.11 -7.01 -9.17
C TRP A 166 -5.09 -6.01 -8.61
N LEU A 167 -3.81 -6.38 -8.58
CA LEU A 167 -2.73 -5.46 -8.19
C LEU A 167 -2.66 -4.23 -9.08
N GLY A 168 -2.92 -4.39 -10.38
CA GLY A 168 -3.05 -3.28 -11.33
C GLY A 168 -4.17 -2.33 -10.94
N PHE A 169 -5.33 -2.83 -10.53
CA PHE A 169 -6.42 -2.00 -10.03
C PHE A 169 -6.07 -1.31 -8.71
N LEU A 170 -5.44 -2.02 -7.75
CA LEU A 170 -5.02 -1.44 -6.47
C LEU A 170 -4.01 -0.30 -6.65
N GLY A 171 -3.16 -0.38 -7.68
CA GLY A 171 -2.18 0.66 -7.99
C GLY A 171 -2.60 1.67 -9.07
N ALA A 172 -3.81 1.56 -9.61
CA ALA A 172 -4.31 2.46 -10.64
C ALA A 172 -4.91 3.73 -10.04
N THR A 173 -4.64 4.86 -10.69
CA THR A 173 -5.23 6.14 -10.33
C THR A 173 -6.72 6.20 -10.73
N PRO A 174 -7.51 7.16 -10.22
CA PRO A 174 -8.86 7.41 -10.73
C PRO A 174 -8.92 7.63 -12.25
N ALA A 175 -7.91 8.29 -12.83
CA ALA A 175 -7.81 8.49 -14.28
C ALA A 175 -7.65 7.17 -15.05
N ASP A 176 -7.05 6.15 -14.42
CA ASP A 176 -6.86 4.81 -14.97
C ASP A 176 -7.95 3.81 -14.54
N GLY A 177 -9.00 4.28 -13.85
CA GLY A 177 -10.13 3.48 -13.39
C GLY A 177 -9.86 2.68 -12.09
N GLY A 178 -8.86 3.08 -11.31
CA GLY A 178 -8.60 2.60 -9.95
C GLY A 178 -9.00 3.61 -8.87
N LEU A 179 -8.47 3.41 -7.67
CA LEU A 179 -8.76 4.25 -6.48
C LEU A 179 -7.50 4.80 -5.80
N SER A 180 -6.32 4.48 -6.31
CA SER A 180 -5.06 4.90 -5.69
C SER A 180 -4.80 6.39 -5.94
N PRO A 181 -4.35 7.17 -4.94
CA PRO A 181 -4.01 8.58 -5.14
C PRO A 181 -2.77 8.79 -6.03
N MET A 182 -2.02 7.72 -6.31
CA MET A 182 -0.79 7.72 -7.12
C MET A 182 -0.66 6.41 -7.91
N SER A 183 0.17 6.39 -8.95
CA SER A 183 0.40 5.15 -9.70
C SER A 183 1.37 4.21 -8.95
N VAL A 184 0.92 3.01 -8.60
CA VAL A 184 1.73 1.98 -7.94
C VAL A 184 1.92 0.79 -8.87
N LYS A 185 3.14 0.59 -9.35
CA LYS A 185 3.52 -0.53 -10.22
C LYS A 185 4.00 -1.70 -9.36
N HIS A 186 3.15 -2.70 -9.19
CA HIS A 186 3.53 -3.92 -8.51
C HIS A 186 4.46 -4.76 -9.40
N VAL A 187 5.66 -5.06 -8.92
CA VAL A 187 6.66 -5.86 -9.64
C VAL A 187 6.83 -7.19 -8.90
N LEU A 188 6.40 -8.28 -9.56
CA LEU A 188 6.48 -9.63 -9.01
C LEU A 188 7.84 -10.26 -9.30
N SER A 189 8.64 -10.51 -8.26
CA SER A 189 9.95 -11.15 -8.40
C SER A 189 10.35 -11.89 -7.13
N ASP A 190 11.05 -13.03 -7.27
CA ASP A 190 11.75 -13.71 -6.17
C ASP A 190 13.22 -13.29 -6.04
N LYS A 191 13.68 -12.40 -6.93
CA LYS A 191 15.06 -11.92 -7.00
C LYS A 191 15.11 -10.41 -6.78
N ASP A 192 16.21 -9.96 -6.19
CA ASP A 192 16.57 -8.56 -6.10
C ASP A 192 16.53 -7.90 -7.49
N HIS A 193 15.95 -6.71 -7.54
CA HIS A 193 15.87 -5.88 -8.73
C HIS A 193 16.98 -4.83 -8.70
N SER A 194 17.91 -4.91 -9.64
CA SER A 194 18.97 -3.92 -9.80
C SER A 194 18.62 -2.91 -10.89
N THR A 195 18.82 -1.62 -10.61
CA THR A 195 18.61 -0.54 -11.56
C THR A 195 19.95 -0.05 -12.15
N PRO A 196 19.95 0.56 -13.35
CA PRO A 196 21.18 1.01 -14.01
C PRO A 196 22.02 2.02 -13.21
N ASP A 197 21.38 2.78 -12.33
CA ASP A 197 21.99 3.75 -11.41
C ASP A 197 22.49 3.10 -10.09
N GLY A 198 22.45 1.77 -9.99
CA GLY A 198 23.02 1.00 -8.89
C GLY A 198 22.08 0.78 -7.70
N GLY A 199 20.80 1.16 -7.82
CA GLY A 199 19.77 0.81 -6.84
C GLY A 199 19.54 -0.71 -6.80
N VAL A 200 19.31 -1.26 -5.61
CA VAL A 200 18.99 -2.67 -5.41
C VAL A 200 17.75 -2.77 -4.53
N TYR A 201 16.67 -3.32 -5.09
CA TYR A 201 15.39 -3.47 -4.42
C TYR A 201 15.10 -4.95 -4.17
N LYS A 202 14.89 -5.30 -2.91
CA LYS A 202 14.60 -6.64 -2.43
C LYS A 202 13.09 -6.81 -2.35
N PRO A 203 12.48 -7.73 -3.11
CA PRO A 203 11.04 -7.93 -3.05
C PRO A 203 10.57 -8.26 -1.64
N LEU A 204 9.47 -7.64 -1.22
CA LEU A 204 8.84 -7.94 0.05
C LEU A 204 8.37 -9.40 0.05
N SER A 205 9.01 -10.20 0.90
CA SER A 205 8.72 -11.62 1.10
C SER A 205 8.04 -11.81 2.44
N LEU A 206 6.74 -12.08 2.40
CA LEU A 206 5.91 -12.33 3.57
C LEU A 206 5.23 -13.70 3.43
N GLU A 207 4.88 -14.30 4.56
CA GLU A 207 4.04 -15.49 4.56
C GLU A 207 2.57 -15.05 4.42
N PRO A 208 1.82 -15.57 3.43
CA PRO A 208 0.40 -15.29 3.26
C PRO A 208 -0.50 -16.15 4.17
#